data_AF-A0A1I3U945-F1
#
_entry.id   AF-A0A1I3U945-F1
#
_cell.length_a   1.000
_cell.length_b   1.000
_cell.length_c   1.000
_cell.angle_alpha   90.00
_cell.angle_beta   90.00
_cell.angle_gamma   90.00
#
_symmetry.space_group_name_H-M   'P 1'
#
loop_
_entity.id
_entity.type
_entity.pdbx_description
1 polymer ?
#
loop_
_entity_poly.entity_id
_entity_poly.type
_entity_poly.pdbx_seq_one_letter_code
_entity_poly.pdbx_strand_id
1 'polypeptide(L)'
;MLRIKELQEQVKQLLDEKGFRYDKGVFWEKIALTHTEISELADVIKKQGYDAREKIAEEIADIIIRAMNFGLMFDIDVEEAIKKKMEFNFTRPRKYNTYEGKSDNGV
;
A
#
# COMPACT_ATOMS: atom_id res chain seq x y z
N MET A 1 -12.74 3.37 -16.57
CA MET A 1 -11.72 3.71 -15.57
C MET A 1 -12.07 2.96 -14.31
N LEU A 2 -11.17 2.15 -13.75
CA LEU A 2 -11.40 1.42 -12.50
C LEU A 2 -11.31 2.39 -11.32
N ARG A 3 -12.33 2.40 -10.45
CA ARG A 3 -12.32 3.16 -9.19
C ARG A 3 -11.73 2.34 -8.05
N ILE A 4 -11.20 2.99 -7.02
CA ILE A 4 -10.58 2.30 -5.88
C ILE A 4 -11.65 1.47 -5.13
N LYS A 5 -12.87 1.99 -5.06
CA LYS A 5 -14.00 1.27 -4.49
C LYS A 5 -14.33 -0.01 -5.27
N GLU A 6 -14.33 0.05 -6.60
CA GLU A 6 -14.57 -1.11 -7.46
C GLU A 6 -13.43 -2.13 -7.34
N LEU A 7 -12.17 -1.67 -7.22
CA LEU A 7 -11.04 -2.54 -6.91
C LEU A 7 -11.23 -3.25 -5.56
N GLN A 8 -11.62 -2.53 -4.52
CA GLN A 8 -11.85 -3.10 -3.19
C GLN A 8 -12.96 -4.18 -3.23
N GLU A 9 -14.03 -3.95 -3.98
CA GLU A 9 -15.10 -4.92 -4.21
C GLU A 9 -14.62 -6.16 -4.98
N GLN A 10 -13.81 -5.99 -6.03
CA GLN A 10 -13.20 -7.10 -6.77
C GLN A 10 -12.24 -7.93 -5.90
N VAL A 11 -11.46 -7.28 -5.04
CA VAL A 11 -10.60 -7.98 -4.09
C VAL A 11 -11.44 -8.79 -3.10
N LYS A 12 -12.54 -8.22 -2.60
CA LYS A 12 -13.46 -8.95 -1.71
C LYS A 12 -14.02 -10.20 -2.41
N GLN A 13 -14.51 -10.06 -3.64
CA GLN A 13 -15.01 -11.17 -4.44
C GLN A 13 -13.94 -12.26 -4.60
N LEU A 14 -12.71 -11.88 -4.94
CA LEU A 14 -11.60 -12.83 -5.09
C LEU A 14 -11.30 -13.59 -3.79
N LEU A 15 -11.29 -12.89 -2.64
CA LEU A 15 -11.06 -13.52 -1.34
C LEU A 15 -12.17 -14.51 -1.01
N ASP A 16 -13.42 -14.12 -1.22
CA ASP A 16 -14.60 -14.96 -0.99
C ASP A 16 -14.57 -16.21 -1.90
N GLU A 17 -14.29 -16.06 -3.20
CA GLU A 17 -14.19 -17.16 -4.17
C GLU A 17 -13.06 -18.14 -3.87
N LYS A 18 -11.95 -17.65 -3.32
CA LYS A 18 -10.78 -18.46 -2.96
C LYS A 18 -10.80 -18.98 -1.52
N GLY A 19 -11.81 -18.60 -0.74
CA GLY A 19 -11.94 -19.01 0.67
C GLY A 19 -10.90 -18.36 1.60
N PHE A 20 -10.33 -17.21 1.22
CA PHE A 20 -9.39 -16.48 2.07
C PHE A 20 -10.13 -15.63 3.10
N ARG A 21 -9.74 -15.80 4.37
CA ARG A 21 -10.22 -14.95 5.46
C ARG A 21 -9.59 -13.56 5.39
N TYR A 22 -10.37 -12.56 5.80
CA TYR A 22 -9.93 -11.17 5.97
C TYR A 22 -10.54 -10.54 7.24
N ASP A 23 -11.04 -11.36 8.17
CA ASP A 23 -11.45 -10.89 9.49
C ASP A 23 -10.23 -10.52 10.36
N LYS A 24 -10.47 -9.80 11.45
CA LYS A 24 -9.40 -9.32 12.34
C LYS A 24 -8.54 -10.44 12.95
N GLY A 25 -9.03 -11.68 12.99
CA GLY A 25 -8.29 -12.84 13.48
C GLY A 25 -7.08 -13.23 12.61
N VAL A 26 -7.04 -12.78 11.35
CA VAL A 26 -5.90 -12.99 10.43
C VAL A 26 -5.08 -11.72 10.20
N PHE A 27 -5.20 -10.72 11.07
CA PHE A 27 -4.50 -9.44 10.93
C PHE A 27 -2.99 -9.61 10.71
N TRP A 28 -2.32 -10.39 11.57
CA TRP A 28 -0.88 -10.61 11.48
C TRP A 28 -0.45 -11.37 10.22
N GLU A 29 -1.29 -12.29 9.74
CA GLU A 29 -1.06 -12.98 8.46
C GLU A 29 -1.10 -11.97 7.30
N LYS A 30 -2.12 -11.10 7.25
CA LYS A 30 -2.22 -10.10 6.18
C LYS A 30 -1.10 -9.06 6.23
N ILE A 31 -0.63 -8.70 7.42
CA ILE A 31 0.57 -7.87 7.60
C ILE A 31 1.79 -8.57 7.00
N ALA A 32 2.05 -9.83 7.36
CA ALA A 32 3.19 -10.59 6.84
C ALA A 32 3.14 -10.72 5.31
N LEU A 33 1.98 -11.04 4.74
CA LEU A 33 1.79 -11.11 3.28
C LEU A 33 2.05 -9.77 2.59
N THR A 34 1.59 -8.66 3.18
CA THR A 34 1.86 -7.32 2.62
C THR A 34 3.35 -6.98 2.65
N HIS A 35 4.06 -7.38 3.71
CA HIS A 35 5.51 -7.22 3.80
C HIS A 35 6.25 -8.04 2.74
N THR A 36 5.75 -9.22 2.38
CA THR A 36 6.32 -10.03 1.31
C THR A 36 6.28 -9.28 -0.03
N GLU A 37 5.15 -8.69 -0.43
CA GLU A 37 5.08 -7.97 -1.72
C GLU A 37 6.04 -6.76 -1.78
N ILE A 38 6.22 -6.05 -0.65
CA ILE A 38 7.22 -4.98 -0.56
C ILE A 38 8.65 -5.53 -0.74
N SER A 39 8.91 -6.72 -0.20
CA SER A 39 10.20 -7.38 -0.34
C SER A 39 10.42 -7.90 -1.76
N GLU A 40 9.36 -8.36 -2.45
CA GLU A 40 9.41 -8.78 -3.85
C GLU A 40 9.75 -7.62 -4.78
N LEU A 41 9.16 -6.44 -4.56
CA LEU A 41 9.58 -5.20 -5.24
C LEU A 41 11.08 -4.90 -5.05
N ALA A 42 11.57 -4.98 -3.81
CA ALA A 42 12.99 -4.76 -3.52
C ALA A 42 13.88 -5.80 -4.21
N ASP A 43 13.43 -7.06 -4.26
CA ASP A 43 14.13 -8.16 -4.91
C ASP A 43 14.19 -8.01 -6.43
N VAL A 44 13.10 -7.56 -7.07
CA VAL A 44 13.07 -7.24 -8.50
C VAL A 44 14.12 -6.18 -8.82
N ILE A 45 14.13 -5.07 -8.07
CA ILE A 45 15.12 -3.99 -8.28
C ILE A 45 16.54 -4.49 -8.07
N LYS A 46 16.78 -5.29 -7.02
CA LYS A 46 18.09 -5.86 -6.71
C LYS A 46 18.60 -6.78 -7.82
N LYS A 47 17.72 -7.62 -8.38
CA LYS A 47 18.09 -8.67 -9.35
C LYS A 47 18.13 -8.15 -10.80
N GLN A 48 17.25 -7.21 -11.14
CA GLN A 48 17.00 -6.81 -12.52
C GLN A 48 17.25 -5.31 -12.78
N GLY A 49 17.50 -4.52 -11.73
CA GLY A 49 17.70 -3.08 -11.82
C GLY A 49 16.39 -2.28 -11.91
N TYR A 50 16.52 -0.95 -11.92
CA TYR A 50 15.38 -0.03 -11.98
C TYR A 50 14.67 0.00 -13.35
N ASP A 51 15.28 -0.58 -14.39
CA ASP A 51 14.70 -0.64 -15.74
C ASP A 51 13.72 -1.81 -15.93
N ALA A 52 13.54 -2.68 -14.93
CA ALA A 52 12.58 -3.78 -14.92
C ALA A 52 11.12 -3.29 -14.74
N ARG A 53 10.68 -2.33 -15.56
CA ARG A 53 9.45 -1.54 -15.35
C ARG A 53 8.20 -2.39 -15.25
N GLU A 54 8.07 -3.43 -16.07
CA GLU A 54 6.92 -4.33 -16.07
C GLU A 54 6.81 -5.09 -14.75
N LYS A 55 7.93 -5.69 -14.29
CA LYS A 55 7.97 -6.39 -13.00
C LYS A 55 7.77 -5.46 -11.83
N ILE A 56 8.40 -4.29 -11.84
CA ILE A 56 8.18 -3.26 -10.81
C ILE A 56 6.70 -2.87 -10.75
N ALA A 57 6.03 -2.74 -11.90
CA ALA A 57 4.60 -2.40 -11.94
C ALA A 57 3.71 -3.53 -11.40
N GLU A 58 4.03 -4.80 -11.68
CA GLU A 58 3.36 -5.97 -11.09
C GLU A 58 3.45 -5.92 -9.55
N GLU A 59 4.65 -5.78 -8.99
CA GLU A 59 4.83 -5.77 -7.53
C GLU A 59 4.14 -4.57 -6.85
N ILE A 60 4.13 -3.39 -7.49
CA ILE A 60 3.37 -2.23 -7.00
C ILE A 60 1.87 -2.51 -7.00
N ALA A 61 1.35 -3.20 -8.02
CA ALA A 61 -0.05 -3.59 -8.07
C ALA A 61 -0.39 -4.58 -6.95
N ASP A 62 0.47 -5.57 -6.69
CA ASP A 62 0.29 -6.54 -5.62
C ASP A 62 0.29 -5.88 -4.24
N ILE A 63 1.17 -4.90 -3.99
CA ILE A 63 1.14 -4.08 -2.76
C ILE A 63 -0.22 -3.38 -2.58
N ILE A 64 -0.74 -2.74 -3.64
CA ILE A 64 -2.03 -2.03 -3.60
C ILE A 64 -3.17 -3.01 -3.33
N ILE A 65 -3.18 -4.16 -4.01
CA ILE A 65 -4.19 -5.22 -3.84
C ILE A 65 -4.15 -5.77 -2.41
N ARG A 66 -2.94 -6.03 -1.87
CA ARG A 66 -2.79 -6.48 -0.47
C ARG A 66 -3.33 -5.44 0.52
N ALA A 67 -3.10 -4.16 0.28
CA ALA A 67 -3.58 -3.09 1.14
C ALA A 67 -5.12 -3.07 1.23
N MET A 68 -5.85 -3.49 0.19
CA MET A 68 -7.32 -3.57 0.22
C MET A 68 -7.85 -4.53 1.29
N ASN A 69 -7.09 -5.59 1.65
CA ASN A 69 -7.48 -6.51 2.72
C ASN A 69 -7.75 -5.76 4.04
N PHE A 70 -6.95 -4.76 4.37
CA PHE A 70 -7.13 -3.99 5.60
C PHE A 70 -8.38 -3.10 5.52
N GLY A 71 -8.65 -2.51 4.35
CA GLY A 71 -9.90 -1.79 4.13
C GLY A 71 -11.11 -2.66 4.40
N LEU A 72 -11.12 -3.88 3.85
CA LEU A 72 -12.19 -4.87 4.09
C LEU A 72 -12.26 -5.31 5.56
N MET A 73 -11.11 -5.57 6.19
CA MET A 73 -11.01 -6.03 7.58
C MET A 73 -11.54 -5.03 8.61
N PHE A 74 -11.35 -3.73 8.34
CA PHE A 74 -11.76 -2.65 9.22
C PHE A 74 -13.04 -1.94 8.78
N ASP A 75 -13.71 -2.44 7.73
CA ASP A 75 -14.91 -1.84 7.15
C ASP A 75 -14.70 -0.36 6.75
N ILE A 76 -13.58 -0.11 6.07
CA ILE A 76 -13.16 1.22 5.62
C ILE A 76 -13.39 1.34 4.11
N ASP A 77 -14.11 2.39 3.70
CA ASP A 77 -14.11 2.86 2.30
C ASP A 77 -12.74 3.49 2.00
N VAL A 78 -11.89 2.72 1.33
CA VAL A 78 -10.49 3.11 1.09
C VAL A 78 -10.41 4.30 0.14
N GLU A 79 -11.33 4.41 -0.82
CA GLU A 79 -11.37 5.54 -1.74
C GLU A 79 -11.64 6.84 -0.99
N GLU A 80 -12.63 6.86 -0.12
CA GLU A 80 -12.95 8.03 0.71
C GLU A 80 -11.83 8.36 1.71
N ALA A 81 -11.18 7.35 2.30
CA ALA A 81 -10.03 7.55 3.17
C ALA A 81 -8.85 8.22 2.44
N ILE A 82 -8.57 7.78 1.20
CA ILE A 82 -7.53 8.37 0.35
C ILE A 82 -7.90 9.81 -0.04
N LYS A 83 -9.15 10.08 -0.47
CA LYS A 83 -9.60 11.44 -0.82
C LYS A 83 -9.36 12.42 0.33
N LYS A 84 -9.86 12.10 1.53
CA LYS A 84 -9.67 12.91 2.74
C LYS A 84 -8.19 13.12 3.08
N LYS A 85 -7.39 12.06 2.94
CA LYS A 85 -5.95 12.13 3.22
C LYS A 85 -5.21 13.02 2.21
N MET A 86 -5.57 12.94 0.94
CA MET A 86 -4.99 13.75 -0.13
C MET A 86 -5.36 15.23 0.04
N GLU A 87 -6.64 15.55 0.29
CA GLU A 87 -7.10 16.90 0.61
C GLU A 87 -6.27 17.50 1.76
N PHE A 88 -6.13 16.76 2.86
CA PHE A 88 -5.32 17.19 3.99
C PHE A 88 -3.81 17.29 3.66
N ASN A 89 -3.26 16.41 2.82
CA ASN A 89 -1.85 16.51 2.43
C ASN A 89 -1.57 17.77 1.61
N PHE A 90 -2.51 18.22 0.77
CA PHE A 90 -2.38 19.47 0.01
C PHE A 90 -2.44 20.73 0.89
N THR A 91 -3.05 20.67 2.08
CA THR A 91 -3.04 21.79 3.02
C THR A 91 -1.76 21.89 3.85
N ARG A 92 -0.88 20.87 3.81
CA ARG A 92 0.35 20.87 4.61
C ARG A 92 1.37 21.89 4.09
N PRO A 93 2.10 22.58 4.99
CA PRO A 93 3.25 23.37 4.60
C PRO A 93 4.27 22.52 3.84
N ARG A 94 4.97 23.14 2.88
CA ARG A 94 6.05 22.49 2.13
C ARG A 94 7.05 21.87 3.11
N LYS A 95 7.29 20.56 2.98
CA LYS A 95 8.19 19.75 3.84
C LYS A 95 7.75 19.49 5.28
N TYR A 96 6.46 19.51 5.60
CA TYR A 96 6.02 19.06 6.93
C TYR A 96 6.40 17.57 7.14
N ASN A 97 7.26 17.30 8.14
CA ASN A 97 7.96 16.03 8.46
C ASN A 97 9.29 15.72 7.73
N THR A 98 9.94 16.65 7.04
CA THR A 98 11.38 16.45 6.78
C THR A 98 12.15 16.82 8.06
N TYR A 99 12.84 15.86 8.66
CA TYR A 99 13.92 16.18 9.60
C TYR A 99 14.99 16.94 8.78
N GLU A 100 14.96 18.26 8.81
CA GLU A 100 16.10 19.06 8.36
C GLU A 100 17.14 18.92 9.47
N GLY A 101 18.00 17.90 9.35
CA GLY A 101 19.12 17.73 10.25
C GLY A 101 19.86 19.07 10.33
N LYS A 102 19.86 19.70 11.50
CA LYS A 102 20.81 20.77 11.77
C LYS A 102 22.19 20.14 11.55
N SER A 103 22.87 20.56 10.49
CA SER A 103 24.31 20.47 10.46
C SER A 103 24.82 21.35 11.59
N ASP A 104 24.97 20.78 12.79
CA ASP A 104 25.79 21.37 13.83
C ASP A 104 27.22 21.35 13.30
N ASN A 105 27.61 22.46 12.67
CA ASN A 105 29.01 22.83 12.58
C ASN A 105 29.46 23.20 13.99
N GLY A 106 30.06 22.24 14.70
CA GLY A 106 30.74 22.47 15.97
C GLY A 106 30.99 21.18 16.73
N VAL A 107 32.13 20.51 16.48
CA VAL A 107 33.46 20.71 17.09
C VAL A 107 34.49 20.06 16.18
#